data_AF-A0A235FDD5-F1
#
_entry.id   AF-A0A235FDD5-F1
#
_cell.length_a   1.000
_cell.length_b   1.000
_cell.length_c   1.000
_cell.angle_alpha   90.00
_cell.angle_beta   90.00
_cell.angle_gamma   90.00
#
_symmetry.space_group_name_H-M   'P 1'
#
loop_
_entity.id
_entity.type
_entity.pdbx_description
1 polymer ?
#
loop_
_entity_poly.entity_id
_entity_poly.type
_entity_poly.pdbx_seq_one_letter_code
_entity_poly.pdbx_strand_id
1 'polypeptide(L)' 'MTHLEKLEQIKNNPEKEWEFNRRDEPSVKVRLRFVPQGDEGYFQATFLDDEEDIVGSQVLDEFEDALRFVDRNYS' A
#
# COMPACT_ATOMS: atom_id res chain seq x y z
N MET A 1 8.47 4.44 -14.10
CA MET A 1 7.12 4.20 -13.56
C MET A 1 7.03 4.90 -12.23
N THR A 2 6.16 5.89 -12.14
CA THR A 2 5.89 6.74 -10.98
C THR A 2 5.05 6.00 -9.94
N HIS A 3 4.98 6.53 -8.72
CA HIS A 3 4.10 5.97 -7.67
C HIS A 3 2.62 6.07 -8.06
N LEU A 4 2.26 7.15 -8.77
CA LEU A 4 0.92 7.34 -9.34
C LEU A 4 0.56 6.16 -10.27
N GLU A 5 1.40 5.88 -11.26
CA GLU A 5 1.16 4.80 -12.23
C GLU A 5 1.05 3.42 -11.54
N LYS A 6 1.84 3.18 -10.49
CA LYS A 6 1.76 1.93 -9.70
C LYS A 6 0.44 1.82 -8.94
N LEU A 7 0.01 2.89 -8.27
CA LEU A 7 -1.27 2.91 -7.54
C LEU A 7 -2.46 2.75 -8.49
N GLU A 8 -2.42 3.38 -9.67
CA GLU A 8 -3.43 3.18 -10.70
C GLU A 8 -3.47 1.72 -11.18
N GLN A 9 -2.32 1.06 -11.33
CA GLN A 9 -2.30 -0.36 -11.71
C GLN A 9 -2.91 -1.27 -10.65
N ILE A 10 -2.65 -1.02 -9.36
CA ILE A 10 -3.22 -1.79 -8.24
C ILE A 10 -4.73 -1.54 -8.16
N LYS A 11 -5.18 -0.29 -8.28
CA LYS A 11 -6.60 0.06 -8.29
C LYS A 11 -7.35 -0.64 -9.42
N ASN A 12 -6.77 -0.66 -10.62
CA ASN A 12 -7.36 -1.29 -11.79
C ASN A 12 -7.21 -2.82 -11.82
N ASN A 13 -6.37 -3.40 -10.95
CA ASN A 13 -6.18 -4.85 -10.82
C ASN A 13 -6.11 -5.21 -9.33
N PRO A 14 -7.25 -5.31 -8.62
CA PRO A 14 -7.28 -5.49 -7.16
C PRO A 14 -6.64 -6.79 -6.65
N GLU A 15 -6.40 -7.75 -7.54
CA GLU A 15 -5.64 -8.98 -7.28
C GLU A 15 -4.13 -8.76 -7.15
N LYS A 16 -3.62 -7.62 -7.62
CA LYS A 16 -2.21 -7.25 -7.49
C LYS A 16 -1.96 -6.54 -6.16
N GLU A 17 -0.83 -6.88 -5.57
CA GLU A 17 -0.32 -6.24 -4.37
C GLU A 17 1.03 -5.60 -4.70
N TRP A 18 1.34 -4.51 -4.01
CA TRP A 18 2.65 -3.88 -4.09
C TRP A 18 3.35 -3.97 -2.74
N GLU A 19 4.45 -4.71 -2.73
CA GLU A 19 5.31 -4.86 -1.58
C GLU A 19 6.54 -3.94 -1.65
N PHE A 20 6.86 -3.31 -0.53
CA PHE A 20 8.07 -2.50 -0.38
C PHE A 20 8.48 -2.33 1.08
N ASN A 21 9.74 -2.03 1.35
CA ASN A 21 10.20 -1.77 2.71
C ASN A 21 9.93 -0.32 3.11
N ARG A 22 9.60 -0.07 4.39
CA ARG A 22 9.49 1.29 4.90
C ARG A 22 10.84 2.02 4.82
N ARG A 23 10.78 3.29 4.43
CA ARG A 23 11.96 4.16 4.35
C ARG A 23 12.63 4.39 5.71
N ASP A 24 11.84 4.58 6.76
CA ASP A 24 12.33 4.90 8.11
C ASP A 24 12.65 3.66 8.94
N GLU A 25 12.07 2.52 8.59
CA GLU A 25 12.29 1.24 9.26
C GLU A 25 12.40 0.10 8.23
N PRO A 26 13.57 -0.10 7.60
CA PRO A 26 13.72 -1.01 6.46
C PRO A 26 13.45 -2.49 6.76
N SER A 27 13.43 -2.89 8.03
CA SER A 27 13.02 -4.23 8.48
C SER A 27 11.52 -4.46 8.39
N VAL A 28 10.71 -3.41 8.30
CA VAL A 28 9.26 -3.51 8.15
C VAL A 28 8.89 -3.47 6.68
N LYS A 29 8.29 -4.54 6.19
CA LYS A 29 7.71 -4.63 4.84
C LYS A 29 6.28 -4.11 4.87
N VAL A 30 5.91 -3.32 3.86
CA VAL A 30 4.55 -2.85 3.61
C VAL A 30 4.02 -3.60 2.42
N ARG A 31 2.85 -4.23 2.59
CA ARG A 31 2.06 -4.81 1.49
C ARG A 31 0.85 -3.92 1.26
N LEU A 32 0.80 -3.26 0.11
CA LEU A 32 -0.28 -2.37 -0.28
C LEU A 32 -1.18 -3.05 -1.31
N ARG A 33 -2.50 -3.03 -1.08
CA ARG A 33 -3.50 -3.56 -2.01
C ARG A 33 -4.71 -2.65 -2.09
N PHE A 34 -5.49 -2.76 -3.17
CA PHE A 34 -6.79 -2.10 -3.30
C PHE A 34 -7.91 -3.08 -2.95
N VAL A 35 -8.86 -2.64 -2.12
CA VAL A 35 -10.03 -3.42 -1.71
C VAL A 35 -11.28 -2.76 -2.31
N PRO A 36 -11.90 -3.37 -3.33
CA PRO A 36 -13.13 -2.86 -3.92
C PRO A 36 -14.31 -2.96 -2.93
N GLN A 37 -15.11 -1.90 -2.83
CA GLN A 37 -16.34 -1.85 -2.04
C GLN A 37 -17.44 -1.08 -2.80
N GLY A 38 -18.20 -1.79 -3.62
CA GLY A 38 -19.24 -1.17 -4.45
C GLY A 38 -18.64 -0.36 -5.60
N ASP A 39 -19.12 0.87 -5.78
CA ASP A 39 -18.61 1.80 -6.81
C ASP A 39 -17.29 2.50 -6.39
N GLU A 40 -16.91 2.37 -5.13
CA GLU A 40 -15.70 2.93 -4.53
C GLU A 40 -14.85 1.80 -3.90
N GLY A 41 -13.73 2.16 -3.27
CA GLY A 41 -12.88 1.22 -2.57
C GLY A 41 -11.73 1.96 -1.90
N TYR A 42 -10.96 1.25 -1.09
CA TYR A 42 -9.87 1.84 -0.32
C TYR A 42 -8.56 1.09 -0.59
N PHE A 43 -7.44 1.73 -0.29
CA PHE A 43 -6.18 1.03 -0.20
C PHE A 43 -5.94 0.54 1.22
N GLN A 44 -5.40 -0.66 1.36
CA GLN A 44 -4.99 -1.22 2.63
C GLN A 44 -3.48 -1.43 2.59
N ALA A 45 -2.77 -0.81 3.53
CA ALA A 45 -1.37 -1.07 3.81
C ALA A 45 -1.28 -2.02 5.01
N THR A 46 -0.68 -3.19 4.82
CA THR A 46 -0.36 -4.14 5.89
C THR A 46 1.13 -4.06 6.20
N PHE A 47 1.48 -3.92 7.47
CA PHE A 47 2.86 -3.88 7.94
C PHE A 47 3.25 -5.27 8.43
N LEU A 48 4.37 -5.76 7.91
CA LEU A 48 4.94 -7.08 8.19
C LEU A 48 6.33 -6.89 8.78
N ASP A 49 6.67 -7.66 9.80
CA ASP A 49 8.06 -7.75 10.29
C ASP A 49 8.91 -8.67 9.41
N ASP A 50 10.12 -8.99 9.88
CA ASP A 50 11.09 -9.84 9.19
C ASP A 50 10.69 -11.33 9.16
N GLU A 51 9.79 -11.76 10.05
CA GLU A 51 9.18 -13.10 10.06
C GLU A 51 7.91 -13.17 9.18
N GLU A 52 7.55 -12.07 8.52
CA GLU A 52 6.31 -11.86 7.76
C GLU A 52 5.04 -11.89 8.62
N ASP A 53 5.16 -11.68 9.93
CA ASP A 53 4.04 -11.55 10.84
C ASP A 53 3.43 -10.15 10.75
N ILE A 54 2.09 -10.08 10.85
CA ILE A 54 1.36 -8.82 10.76
C ILE A 54 1.54 -8.05 12.06
N VAL A 55 2.32 -6.97 12.01
CA VAL A 55 2.55 -6.05 13.12
C VAL A 55 1.62 -4.83 13.10
N GLY A 56 0.90 -4.61 12.00
CA GLY A 56 -0.11 -3.56 11.92
C GLY A 56 -0.81 -3.47 10.56
N SER A 57 -1.81 -2.59 10.47
CA SER A 57 -2.42 -2.22 9.20
C SER A 57 -2.98 -0.80 9.23
N GLN A 58 -3.10 -0.18 8.06
CA GLN A 58 -3.69 1.13 7.86
C GLN A 58 -4.61 1.11 6.63
N VAL A 59 -5.80 1.70 6.78
CA VAL A 59 -6.74 1.95 5.69
C VAL A 59 -6.51 3.36 5.15
N LEU A 60 -6.54 3.50 3.83
CA LEU A 60 -6.32 4.72 3.08
C LEU A 60 -7.53 4.89 2.15
N ASP A 61 -8.54 5.59 2.64
CA ASP A 61 -9.85 5.69 2.00
C ASP A 61 -9.81 6.50 0.69
N GLU A 62 -8.92 7.49 0.62
CA GLU A 62 -8.72 8.30 -0.59
C GLU A 62 -7.49 7.86 -1.38
N PHE A 63 -7.57 7.96 -2.71
CA PHE A 63 -6.42 7.69 -3.58
C PHE A 63 -5.24 8.64 -3.29
N GLU A 64 -5.53 9.90 -2.93
CA GLU A 64 -4.50 10.85 -2.53
C GLU A 64 -3.78 10.44 -1.23
N ASP A 65 -4.50 9.86 -0.27
CA ASP A 65 -3.90 9.36 0.96
C ASP A 65 -2.96 8.19 0.67
N ALA A 66 -3.34 7.30 -0.25
CA ALA A 66 -2.48 6.23 -0.73
C ALA A 66 -1.20 6.76 -1.40
N LEU A 67 -1.32 7.80 -2.23
CA LEU A 67 -0.17 8.43 -2.88
C LEU A 67 0.77 9.08 -1.88
N ARG A 68 0.24 9.90 -0.95
CA ARG A 68 1.03 10.55 0.10
C ARG A 68 1.70 9.53 1.02
N PHE A 69 1.00 8.44 1.34
CA PHE A 69 1.53 7.35 2.14
C PHE A 69 2.74 6.70 1.45
N VAL A 70 2.62 6.37 0.17
CA VAL A 70 3.72 5.78 -0.62
C VAL A 70 4.88 6.76 -0.73
N ASP A 71 4.66 8.02 -1.12
CA ASP A 71 5.76 9.01 -1.26
C ASP A 71 6.56 9.22 0.03
N ARG A 72 5.88 9.10 1.18
CA ARG A 72 6.50 9.22 2.51
C ARG A 72 7.27 7.96 2.92
N ASN A 73 6.70 6.78 2.65
CA ASN A 73 7.21 5.51 3.15
C ASN A 73 8.07 4.74 2.14
N TYR A 74 8.09 5.16 0.88
CA TYR A 74 8.78 4.51 -0.23
C TYR A 74 9.65 5.52 -0.97
N SER A 75 10.92 5.17 -1.20
CA SER A 75 11.89 5.94 -2.00
C SER A 75 11.89 5.54 -3.46
#